data_AF-A0A1J6KS68-F1
#
_entry.id   AF-A0A1J6KS68-F1
#
_cell.length_a   1.000
_cell.length_b   1.000
_cell.length_c   1.000
_cell.angle_alpha   90.00
_cell.angle_beta   90.00
_cell.angle_gamma   90.00
#
_symmetry.space_group_name_H-M   'P 1'
#
loop_
_entity.id
_entity.type
_entity.pdbx_description
1 polymer ?
#
loop_
_entity_poly.entity_id
_entity_poly.type
_entity_poly.pdbx_seq_one_letter_code
_entity_poly.pdbx_strand_id
1 'polypeptide(L)'
;MQKLGEFKLPNFFNYPPYFTLQPVRETREKQIQLWKELLIDFCRTQKVFVIGLEEDFPLFSNPAIERSLIHEAREAFLSAYVSDGRAEWMDKGHRKCLILRHRIQDWTDLIVNFVKEYGLEDSVMTTVEEIRSGTESRGTELHGMDRTVLMRALKLLEHKGNLRYLRELQLMMKVSNFLCKPP
;
A
#
# COMPACT_ATOMS: atom_id res chain seq x y z
N MET A 1 -11.38 6.74 -26.20
CA MET A 1 -10.66 6.51 -24.92
C MET A 1 -10.26 5.05 -24.86
N GLN A 2 -8.98 4.76 -24.72
CA GLN A 2 -8.50 3.38 -24.58
C GLN A 2 -9.02 2.80 -23.26
N LYS A 3 -9.36 1.51 -23.26
CA LYS A 3 -9.81 0.79 -22.08
C LYS A 3 -8.97 -0.46 -21.88
N LEU A 4 -8.78 -0.81 -20.61
CA LEU A 4 -8.13 -2.04 -20.20
C LEU A 4 -9.12 -2.79 -19.30
N GLY A 5 -9.86 -3.72 -19.89
CA GLY A 5 -11.09 -4.25 -19.29
C GLY A 5 -12.11 -3.13 -19.06
N GLU A 6 -12.61 -3.03 -17.83
CA GLU A 6 -13.54 -1.96 -17.41
C GLU A 6 -12.85 -0.62 -17.08
N PHE A 7 -11.51 -0.60 -16.98
CA PHE A 7 -10.77 0.60 -16.60
C PHE A 7 -10.57 1.56 -17.77
N LYS A 8 -10.94 2.82 -17.61
CA LYS A 8 -10.71 3.88 -18.62
C LYS A 8 -9.31 4.44 -18.45
N LEU A 9 -8.47 4.31 -19.48
CA LEU A 9 -7.11 4.84 -19.44
C LEU A 9 -7.12 6.37 -19.66
N PRO A 10 -6.30 7.13 -18.91
CA PRO A 10 -6.14 8.56 -19.12
C PRO A 10 -5.56 8.90 -20.50
N ASN A 11 -5.83 10.11 -20.99
CA ASN A 11 -5.34 10.55 -22.30
C ASN A 11 -3.80 10.55 -22.40
N PHE A 12 -3.10 10.89 -21.30
CA PHE A 12 -1.64 10.89 -21.27
C PHE A 12 -1.01 9.49 -21.45
N PHE A 13 -1.78 8.41 -21.27
CA PHE A 13 -1.32 7.05 -21.51
C PHE A 13 -1.03 6.77 -23.01
N ASN A 14 -1.52 7.62 -23.91
CA ASN A 14 -1.20 7.55 -25.34
C ASN A 14 -0.07 8.50 -25.75
N TYR A 15 0.63 9.11 -24.79
CA TYR A 15 1.76 9.99 -25.06
C TYR A 15 3.07 9.18 -25.03
N PRO A 16 3.77 8.97 -26.16
CA PRO A 16 4.94 8.07 -26.20
C PRO A 16 6.05 8.41 -25.18
N PRO A 17 6.39 9.69 -24.92
CA PRO A 17 7.39 10.03 -23.90
C PRO A 17 7.01 9.59 -22.48
N TYR A 18 5.73 9.34 -22.19
CA TYR A 18 5.28 8.86 -20.89
C TYR A 18 5.88 7.48 -20.51
N PHE A 19 6.22 6.66 -21.51
CA PHE A 19 6.86 5.36 -21.33
C PHE A 19 8.40 5.41 -21.32
N THR A 20 8.98 6.61 -21.32
CA THR A 20 10.43 6.82 -21.26
C THR A 20 10.77 7.63 -20.03
N LEU A 21 11.69 7.15 -19.20
CA LEU A 21 12.11 7.85 -17.99
C LEU A 21 12.69 9.22 -18.36
N GLN A 22 12.05 10.29 -17.88
CA GLN A 22 12.39 11.64 -18.32
C GLN A 22 13.73 12.12 -17.72
N PRO A 23 14.67 12.66 -18.54
CA PRO A 23 15.97 13.07 -18.04
C PRO A 23 15.88 14.31 -17.14
N VAL A 24 14.96 15.24 -17.45
CA VAL A 24 14.74 16.45 -16.66
C VAL A 24 14.03 16.11 -15.36
N ARG A 25 14.60 16.54 -14.22
CA ARG A 25 14.09 16.23 -12.88
C ARG A 25 12.63 16.65 -12.67
N GLU A 26 12.29 17.90 -12.97
CA GLU A 26 10.92 18.40 -12.77
C GLU A 26 9.89 17.60 -13.61
N THR A 27 10.21 17.31 -14.87
CA THR A 27 9.37 16.49 -15.74
C THR A 27 9.25 15.05 -15.22
N ARG A 28 10.34 14.50 -14.69
CA ARG A 28 10.38 13.17 -14.09
C ARG A 28 9.51 13.09 -12.83
N GLU A 29 9.55 14.11 -11.97
CA GLU A 29 8.71 14.18 -10.78
C GLU A 29 7.22 14.20 -11.15
N LYS A 30 6.83 15.00 -12.16
CA LYS A 30 5.45 15.00 -12.70
C LYS A 30 5.08 13.66 -13.33
N GLN A 31 5.98 13.06 -14.10
CA GLN A 31 5.78 11.73 -14.69
C GLN A 31 5.56 10.67 -13.61
N ILE A 32 6.39 10.66 -12.57
CA ILE A 32 6.25 9.77 -11.42
C ILE A 32 4.87 9.97 -10.80
N GLN A 33 4.46 11.20 -10.52
CA GLN A 33 3.16 11.49 -9.92
C GLN A 33 1.98 10.94 -10.75
N LEU A 34 2.02 11.08 -12.08
CA LEU A 34 1.01 10.51 -12.96
C LEU A 34 1.00 8.97 -12.93
N TRP A 35 2.17 8.33 -12.86
CA TRP A 35 2.27 6.88 -12.70
C TRP A 35 1.69 6.42 -11.36
N LYS A 36 1.97 7.15 -10.29
CA LYS A 36 1.44 6.90 -8.94
C LYS A 36 -0.10 6.87 -8.95
N GLU A 37 -0.72 7.91 -9.51
CA GLU A 37 -2.17 8.04 -9.63
C GLU A 37 -2.79 6.94 -10.52
N LEU A 38 -2.16 6.66 -11.67
CA LEU A 38 -2.64 5.63 -12.58
C LEU A 38 -2.59 4.23 -11.94
N LEU A 39 -1.49 3.90 -11.26
CA LEU A 39 -1.30 2.59 -10.64
C LEU A 39 -2.35 2.33 -9.55
N ILE A 40 -2.58 3.28 -8.64
CA ILE A 40 -3.55 3.08 -7.55
C ILE A 40 -4.98 2.97 -8.06
N ASP A 41 -5.35 3.79 -9.04
CA ASP A 41 -6.70 3.74 -9.62
C ASP A 41 -6.96 2.44 -10.36
N PHE A 42 -5.96 1.94 -11.10
CA PHE A 42 -6.04 0.66 -11.77
C PHE A 42 -6.11 -0.49 -10.77
N CYS A 43 -5.20 -0.52 -9.78
CA CYS A 43 -5.17 -1.54 -8.72
C CYS A 43 -6.50 -1.60 -7.95
N ARG A 44 -7.09 -0.44 -7.64
CA ARG A 44 -8.40 -0.34 -6.99
C ARG A 44 -9.53 -0.89 -7.85
N THR A 45 -9.55 -0.55 -9.14
CA THR A 45 -10.63 -0.96 -10.05
C THR A 45 -10.57 -2.45 -10.38
N GLN A 46 -9.37 -2.97 -10.63
CA GLN A 46 -9.16 -4.37 -11.03
C GLN A 46 -8.93 -5.32 -9.83
N LYS A 47 -8.89 -4.79 -8.60
CA LYS A 47 -8.58 -5.55 -7.37
C LYS A 47 -7.24 -6.30 -7.44
N VAL A 48 -6.26 -5.73 -8.15
CA VAL A 48 -4.90 -6.25 -8.26
C VAL A 48 -3.99 -5.39 -7.38
N PHE A 49 -3.37 -5.99 -6.37
CA PHE A 49 -2.57 -5.24 -5.40
C PHE A 49 -1.08 -5.61 -5.43
N VAL A 50 -0.70 -6.66 -6.16
CA VAL A 50 0.69 -7.09 -6.29
C VAL A 50 1.16 -6.86 -7.71
N ILE A 51 2.27 -6.16 -7.86
CA ILE A 51 2.92 -5.87 -9.14
C ILE A 51 4.29 -6.53 -9.15
N GLY A 52 4.50 -7.45 -10.09
CA GLY A 52 5.82 -8.03 -10.36
C GLY A 52 6.64 -7.10 -11.26
N LEU A 53 7.92 -6.93 -10.95
CA LEU A 53 8.81 -6.06 -11.71
C LEU A 53 9.24 -6.70 -13.05
N GLU A 54 9.47 -8.02 -13.00
CA GLU A 54 9.80 -8.88 -14.15
C GLU A 54 8.55 -9.48 -14.83
N GLU A 55 7.39 -9.40 -14.18
CA GLU A 55 6.14 -9.93 -14.72
C GLU A 55 5.50 -8.93 -15.70
N ASP A 56 4.75 -9.46 -16.68
CA ASP A 56 3.97 -8.62 -17.58
C ASP A 56 2.81 -7.97 -16.82
N PHE A 57 2.83 -6.65 -16.76
CA PHE A 57 1.76 -5.87 -16.15
C PHE A 57 1.08 -5.01 -17.20
N PRO A 58 -0.27 -5.03 -17.29
CA PRO A 58 -1.01 -4.34 -18.35
C PRO A 58 -0.76 -2.83 -18.47
N LEU A 59 -0.33 -2.15 -17.39
CA LEU A 59 0.01 -0.73 -17.47
C LEU A 59 1.44 -0.46 -17.94
N PHE A 60 2.32 -1.46 -17.96
CA PHE A 60 3.73 -1.28 -18.37
C PHE A 60 3.92 -1.34 -19.89
N SER A 61 2.90 -1.73 -20.64
CA SER A 61 2.91 -1.77 -22.10
C SER A 61 1.64 -1.14 -22.66
N ASN A 62 1.81 -0.28 -23.66
CA ASN A 62 0.71 0.22 -24.48
C ASN A 62 0.93 -0.19 -25.94
N PRO A 63 0.26 -1.27 -26.40
CA PRO A 63 0.35 -1.73 -27.78
C PRO A 63 -0.16 -0.69 -28.79
N ALA A 64 -1.07 0.21 -28.41
CA ALA A 64 -1.66 1.18 -29.33
C ALA A 64 -0.67 2.24 -29.82
N ILE A 65 0.42 2.45 -29.08
CA ILE A 65 1.51 3.37 -29.44
C ILE A 65 2.86 2.65 -29.54
N GLU A 66 2.86 1.31 -29.47
CA GLU A 66 4.04 0.45 -29.52
C GLU A 66 5.13 0.85 -28.50
N ARG A 67 4.71 1.16 -27.26
CA ARG A 67 5.64 1.54 -26.19
C ARG A 67 5.48 0.65 -24.96
N SER A 68 6.62 0.35 -24.33
CA SER A 68 6.70 -0.39 -23.08
C SER A 68 7.75 0.23 -22.16
N LEU A 69 7.51 0.17 -20.85
CA LEU A 69 8.49 0.55 -19.84
C LEU A 69 9.62 -0.48 -19.78
N ILE A 70 10.85 0.03 -19.81
CA ILE A 70 12.07 -0.73 -19.50
C ILE A 70 12.14 -1.04 -17.99
N HIS A 71 12.94 -2.04 -17.62
CA HIS A 71 13.07 -2.51 -16.25
C HIS A 71 13.45 -1.38 -15.28
N GLU A 72 14.43 -0.56 -15.67
CA GLU A 72 14.93 0.55 -14.85
C GLU A 72 13.84 1.59 -14.58
N ALA A 73 12.96 1.85 -15.56
CA ALA A 73 11.84 2.76 -15.38
C ALA A 73 10.77 2.19 -14.44
N ARG A 74 10.46 0.89 -14.57
CA ARG A 74 9.53 0.19 -13.66
C ARG A 74 10.02 0.25 -12.22
N GLU A 75 11.29 -0.08 -12.00
CA GLU A 75 11.92 -0.03 -10.67
C GLU A 75 11.92 1.39 -10.10
N ALA A 76 12.25 2.41 -10.91
CA ALA A 76 12.24 3.80 -10.47
C ALA A 76 10.84 4.25 -10.02
N PHE A 77 9.79 3.92 -10.77
CA PHE A 77 8.42 4.30 -10.43
C PHE A 77 7.91 3.57 -9.18
N LEU A 78 8.16 2.26 -9.07
CA LEU A 78 7.76 1.49 -7.89
C LEU A 78 8.55 1.92 -6.66
N SER A 79 9.85 2.17 -6.77
CA SER A 79 10.69 2.69 -5.67
C SER A 79 10.23 4.07 -5.21
N ALA A 80 9.83 4.96 -6.13
CA ALA A 80 9.22 6.24 -5.79
C ALA A 80 7.87 6.06 -5.05
N TYR A 81 7.17 4.95 -5.26
CA TYR A 81 5.94 4.62 -4.57
C TYR A 81 6.14 4.03 -3.19
N VAL A 82 7.19 3.23 -3.04
CA VAL A 82 7.63 2.68 -1.75
C VAL A 82 8.16 3.79 -0.83
N SER A 83 8.95 4.72 -1.36
CA SER A 83 9.46 5.87 -0.58
C SER A 83 8.35 6.80 -0.07
N ASP A 84 7.24 6.92 -0.81
CA ASP A 84 6.04 7.63 -0.36
C ASP A 84 5.22 6.85 0.70
N GLY A 85 5.58 5.60 0.99
CA GLY A 85 4.85 4.71 1.89
C GLY A 85 3.52 4.20 1.31
N ARG A 86 3.34 4.30 -0.01
CA ARG A 86 2.13 3.84 -0.74
C ARG A 86 2.32 2.46 -1.37
N ALA A 87 3.50 1.88 -1.25
CA ALA A 87 3.78 0.52 -1.63
C ALA A 87 4.88 -0.08 -0.75
N GLU A 88 5.03 -1.40 -0.78
CA GLU A 88 6.10 -2.10 -0.08
C GLU A 88 6.65 -3.26 -0.91
N TRP A 89 7.97 -3.43 -0.90
CA TRP A 89 8.61 -4.63 -1.46
C TRP A 89 8.27 -5.86 -0.61
N MET A 90 7.88 -6.94 -1.27
CA MET A 90 7.52 -8.20 -0.61
C MET A 90 8.75 -9.07 -0.32
N ASP A 91 9.86 -8.84 -1.00
CA ASP A 91 11.08 -9.62 -0.93
C ASP A 91 12.32 -8.73 -0.95
N LYS A 92 13.44 -9.24 -0.40
CA LYS A 92 14.73 -8.54 -0.37
C LYS A 92 15.32 -8.30 -1.76
N GLY A 93 14.84 -9.02 -2.78
CA GLY A 93 15.25 -8.88 -4.16
C GLY A 93 14.42 -7.87 -4.95
N HIS A 94 13.47 -7.16 -4.30
CA HIS A 94 12.58 -6.18 -4.93
C HIS A 94 11.85 -6.72 -6.18
N ARG A 95 11.51 -8.02 -6.19
CA ARG A 95 10.86 -8.65 -7.35
C ARG A 95 9.37 -8.35 -7.41
N LYS A 96 8.72 -8.27 -6.24
CA LYS A 96 7.28 -8.01 -6.12
C LYS A 96 7.01 -6.81 -5.22
N CYS A 97 6.12 -5.93 -5.67
CA CYS A 97 5.69 -4.75 -4.97
C CYS A 97 4.21 -4.87 -4.60
N LEU A 98 3.88 -4.73 -3.31
CA LEU A 98 2.52 -4.65 -2.82
C LEU A 98 2.10 -3.18 -2.82
N ILE A 99 1.05 -2.84 -3.56
CA ILE A 99 0.43 -1.52 -3.59
C ILE A 99 -0.54 -1.38 -2.43
N LEU A 100 -0.33 -0.36 -1.60
CA LEU A 100 -1.17 -0.05 -0.45
C LEU A 100 -2.26 0.96 -0.83
N ARG A 101 -3.49 0.71 -0.39
CA ARG A 101 -4.61 1.64 -0.58
C ARG A 101 -4.42 2.96 0.19
N HIS A 102 -3.89 2.86 1.41
CA HIS A 102 -3.53 3.99 2.26
C HIS A 102 -2.14 3.74 2.84
N ARG A 103 -1.43 4.82 3.20
CA ARG A 103 -0.13 4.66 3.86
C ARG A 103 -0.35 4.02 5.22
N ILE A 104 0.65 3.27 5.69
CA ILE A 104 0.61 2.69 7.04
C ILE A 104 0.37 3.78 8.10
N GLN A 105 0.93 4.98 7.90
CA GLN A 105 0.69 6.15 8.76
C GLN A 105 -0.78 6.60 8.76
N ASP A 106 -1.42 6.68 7.59
CA ASP A 106 -2.84 7.08 7.51
C ASP A 106 -3.73 6.05 8.22
N TRP A 107 -3.39 4.76 8.12
CA TRP A 107 -4.04 3.70 8.89
C TRP A 107 -3.85 3.88 10.39
N THR A 108 -2.67 4.32 10.85
CA THR A 108 -2.48 4.58 12.29
C THR A 108 -3.41 5.65 12.82
N ASP A 109 -3.65 6.71 12.05
CA ASP A 109 -4.54 7.80 12.44
C ASP A 109 -6.00 7.35 12.41
N LEU A 110 -6.41 6.59 11.39
CA LEU A 110 -7.74 5.99 11.31
C LEU A 110 -8.04 5.07 12.50
N ILE A 111 -7.10 4.22 12.88
CA ILE A 111 -7.24 3.30 14.02
C ILE A 111 -7.36 4.09 15.33
N VAL A 112 -6.53 5.11 15.53
CA VAL A 112 -6.61 5.96 16.74
C VAL A 112 -7.94 6.69 16.82
N ASN A 113 -8.43 7.23 15.70
CA ASN A 113 -9.73 7.91 15.67
C ASN A 113 -10.88 6.94 15.94
N PHE A 114 -10.85 5.75 15.34
CA PHE A 114 -11.81 4.69 15.59
C PHE A 114 -11.87 4.33 17.09
N VAL A 115 -10.71 4.07 17.71
CA VAL A 115 -10.66 3.70 19.13
C VAL A 115 -11.21 4.80 20.03
N LYS A 116 -10.93 6.07 19.70
CA LYS A 116 -11.47 7.24 20.42
C LYS A 116 -12.98 7.40 20.26
N GLU A 117 -13.47 7.28 19.04
CA GLU A 117 -14.89 7.50 18.71
C GLU A 117 -15.80 6.48 19.39
N TYR A 118 -15.36 5.22 19.46
CA TYR A 118 -16.11 4.14 20.10
C TYR A 118 -15.77 3.94 21.59
N GLY A 119 -14.93 4.81 22.18
CA GLY A 119 -14.58 4.74 23.61
C GLY A 119 -13.86 3.45 23.99
N LEU A 120 -13.11 2.85 23.07
CA LEU A 120 -12.45 1.56 23.25
C LEU A 120 -11.06 1.68 23.92
N GLU A 121 -10.70 2.86 24.43
CA GLU A 121 -9.34 3.15 24.95
C GLU A 121 -8.94 2.27 26.15
N ASP A 122 -9.88 1.94 27.03
CA ASP A 122 -9.68 1.12 28.23
C ASP A 122 -10.16 -0.33 28.06
N SER A 123 -10.72 -0.65 26.90
CA SER A 123 -11.18 -2.00 26.58
C SER A 123 -9.97 -2.92 26.35
N VAL A 124 -9.88 -4.01 27.10
CA VAL A 124 -8.92 -5.11 26.85
C VAL A 124 -9.17 -5.77 25.47
N MET A 125 -10.30 -5.44 24.85
CA MET A 125 -10.93 -6.09 23.71
C MET A 125 -10.76 -5.24 22.43
N THR A 126 -9.54 -5.05 21.96
CA THR A 126 -9.33 -4.59 20.57
C THR A 126 -8.44 -5.61 19.89
N THR A 127 -8.98 -6.82 19.75
CA THR A 127 -8.32 -7.88 18.99
C THR A 127 -8.19 -7.42 17.54
N VAL A 128 -7.13 -7.88 16.86
CA VAL A 128 -6.90 -7.64 15.43
C VAL A 128 -8.14 -7.99 14.59
N GLU A 129 -8.94 -8.97 15.05
CA GLU A 129 -10.17 -9.38 14.37
C GLU A 129 -11.36 -8.46 14.64
N GLU A 130 -11.50 -7.84 15.81
CA GLU A 130 -12.56 -6.86 16.07
C GLU A 130 -12.41 -5.59 15.23
N ILE A 131 -11.19 -5.10 15.04
CA ILE A 131 -10.93 -3.93 14.16
C ILE A 131 -11.29 -4.24 12.71
N ARG A 132 -11.01 -5.48 12.26
CA ARG A 132 -11.18 -5.88 10.86
C ARG A 132 -12.58 -6.40 10.54
N SER A 133 -13.26 -7.00 11.51
CA SER A 133 -14.47 -7.78 11.28
C SER A 133 -15.56 -7.58 12.34
N GLY A 134 -15.28 -6.82 13.40
CA GLY A 134 -16.23 -6.47 14.44
C GLY A 134 -17.39 -5.62 13.93
N THR A 135 -18.44 -5.55 14.72
CA THR A 135 -19.67 -4.81 14.40
C THR A 135 -19.43 -3.31 14.21
N GLU A 136 -18.54 -2.76 15.01
CA GLU A 136 -18.16 -1.34 15.09
C GLU A 136 -17.34 -0.94 13.86
N SER A 137 -16.55 -1.86 13.30
CA SER A 137 -15.79 -1.62 12.08
C SER A 137 -16.69 -1.47 10.84
N ARG A 138 -17.91 -2.02 10.85
CA ARG A 138 -18.78 -2.05 9.66
C ARG A 138 -19.10 -0.64 9.17
N GLY A 139 -18.90 -0.42 7.88
CA GLY A 139 -19.09 0.90 7.25
C GLY A 139 -17.87 1.81 7.32
N THR A 140 -16.82 1.43 8.05
CA THR A 140 -15.52 2.12 8.04
C THR A 140 -14.56 1.47 7.04
N GLU A 141 -13.46 2.16 6.71
CA GLU A 141 -12.40 1.59 5.86
C GLU A 141 -11.58 0.49 6.57
N LEU A 142 -11.71 0.35 7.89
CA LEU A 142 -11.04 -0.69 8.67
C LEU A 142 -11.69 -2.06 8.47
N HIS A 143 -12.97 -2.10 8.09
CA HIS A 143 -13.66 -3.35 7.83
C HIS A 143 -13.08 -4.09 6.62
N GLY A 144 -12.73 -5.35 6.81
CA GLY A 144 -12.10 -6.18 5.77
C GLY A 144 -10.66 -5.77 5.46
N MET A 145 -10.03 -4.92 6.27
CA MET A 145 -8.62 -4.56 6.12
C MET A 145 -7.73 -5.82 6.10
N ASP A 146 -6.66 -5.81 5.32
CA ASP A 146 -5.72 -6.94 5.33
C ASP A 146 -4.99 -7.06 6.68
N ARG A 147 -4.84 -8.29 7.19
CA ARG A 147 -4.24 -8.55 8.49
C ARG A 147 -2.79 -8.05 8.55
N THR A 148 -2.03 -8.22 7.48
CA THR A 148 -0.62 -7.82 7.41
C THR A 148 -0.50 -6.30 7.49
N VAL A 149 -1.34 -5.59 6.76
CA VAL A 149 -1.39 -4.11 6.78
C VAL A 149 -1.78 -3.62 8.17
N LEU A 150 -2.78 -4.25 8.81
CA LEU A 150 -3.17 -3.88 10.17
C LEU A 150 -2.02 -4.09 11.15
N MET A 151 -1.40 -5.27 11.16
CA MET A 151 -0.26 -5.57 12.03
C MET A 151 0.90 -4.57 11.88
N ARG A 152 1.16 -4.10 10.65
CA ARG A 152 2.17 -3.06 10.39
C ARG A 152 1.78 -1.70 10.98
N ALA A 153 0.52 -1.28 10.80
CA ALA A 153 0.01 -0.04 11.38
C ALA A 153 0.09 -0.08 12.91
N LEU A 154 -0.28 -1.20 13.53
CA LEU A 154 -0.23 -1.35 14.98
C LEU A 154 1.21 -1.35 15.52
N LYS A 155 2.16 -1.97 14.81
CA LYS A 155 3.59 -1.90 15.16
C LYS A 155 4.13 -0.47 15.08
N LEU A 156 3.65 0.33 14.12
CA LEU A 156 4.01 1.74 14.02
C LEU A 156 3.43 2.56 15.18
N LEU A 157 2.18 2.29 15.61
CA LEU A 157 1.57 2.91 16.78
C LEU A 157 2.34 2.59 18.07
N GLU A 158 2.81 1.34 18.22
CA GLU A 158 3.67 0.96 19.34
C GLU A 158 4.95 1.81 19.37
N HIS A 159 5.67 1.90 18.24
CA HIS A 159 6.92 2.64 18.17
C HIS A 159 6.74 4.14 18.45
N LYS A 160 5.56 4.70 18.12
CA LYS A 160 5.19 6.08 18.43
C LYS A 160 4.83 6.30 19.91
N GLY A 161 4.83 5.25 20.75
CA GLY A 161 4.47 5.34 22.17
C GLY A 161 2.96 5.41 22.43
N ASN A 162 2.13 5.24 21.40
CA ASN A 162 0.66 5.15 21.52
C ASN A 162 0.21 3.74 21.94
N LEU A 163 0.99 3.11 22.82
CA LEU A 163 0.83 1.74 23.32
C LEU A 163 -0.42 1.51 24.18
N ARG A 164 -1.17 2.57 24.52
CA ARG A 164 -2.34 2.47 25.39
C ARG A 164 -3.47 1.66 24.77
N TYR A 165 -3.58 1.66 23.44
CA TYR A 165 -4.73 1.08 22.76
C TYR A 165 -4.70 -0.45 22.59
N LEU A 166 -3.55 -1.14 22.76
CA LEU A 166 -3.41 -2.55 22.37
C LEU A 166 -2.57 -3.37 23.36
N ARG A 167 -3.18 -3.74 24.50
CA ARG A 167 -2.57 -4.61 25.52
C ARG A 167 -2.19 -5.99 24.98
N GLU A 168 -2.97 -6.59 24.08
CA GLU A 168 -2.70 -7.94 23.57
C GLU A 168 -1.52 -8.01 22.59
N LEU A 169 -1.26 -6.96 21.81
CA LEU A 169 -0.04 -6.93 20.98
C LEU A 169 1.22 -6.89 21.82
N GLN A 170 1.21 -6.18 22.95
CA GLN A 170 2.32 -6.22 23.89
C GLN A 170 2.58 -7.65 24.38
N LEU A 171 1.52 -8.44 24.63
CA LEU A 171 1.63 -9.84 25.00
C LEU A 171 2.15 -10.71 23.84
N MET A 172 1.58 -10.61 22.64
CA MET A 172 2.03 -11.40 21.49
C MET A 172 3.46 -11.06 21.03
N MET A 173 3.87 -9.79 21.08
CA MET A 173 5.24 -9.38 20.74
C MET A 173 6.24 -9.72 21.84
N LYS A 174 5.86 -9.65 23.11
CA LYS A 174 6.68 -10.21 24.20
C LYS A 174 6.87 -11.71 24.03
N VAL A 175 5.82 -12.45 23.69
CA VAL A 175 5.89 -13.90 23.42
C VAL A 175 6.75 -14.19 22.19
N SER A 176 6.58 -13.46 21.08
CA SER A 176 7.41 -13.65 19.88
C SER A 176 8.88 -13.28 20.09
N ASN A 177 9.17 -12.22 20.85
CA ASN A 177 10.55 -11.86 21.23
C ASN A 177 11.15 -12.84 22.24
N PHE A 178 10.32 -13.56 23.02
CA PHE A 178 10.77 -14.67 23.88
C PHE A 178 11.09 -15.93 23.08
N LEU A 179 10.33 -16.22 22.02
CA LEU A 179 10.50 -17.42 21.19
C LEU A 179 11.59 -17.29 20.12
N CYS A 180 12.05 -16.07 19.80
CA CYS A 180 13.11 -15.82 18.81
C CYS A 180 14.49 -15.51 19.40
N LYS A 181 14.69 -15.65 20.72
CA LYS A 181 16.05 -15.65 21.27
C LYS A 181 16.65 -17.05 21.07
N PRO A 182 17.81 -17.19 20.39
CA PRO A 182 18.52 -18.45 20.42
C PRO A 182 18.96 -18.73 21.88
N PRO A 183 19.09 -20.01 22.26
CA PRO A 183 19.55 -20.40 23.59
C PRO A 183 20.91 -19.81 23.95
#